data_AF-A0A7T8KJ86-F1
#
_entry.id   AF-A0A7T8KJ86-F1
#
_cell.length_a   1.000
_cell.length_b   1.000
_cell.length_c   1.000
_cell.angle_alpha   90.00
_cell.angle_beta   90.00
_cell.angle_gamma   90.00
#
_symmetry.space_group_name_H-M   'P 1'
#
loop_
_entity.id
_entity.type
_entity.pdbx_description
1 polymer ?
#
loop_
_entity_poly.entity_id
_entity_poly.type
_entity_poly.pdbx_seq_one_letter_code
_entity_poly.pdbx_strand_id
1 'polypeptide(L)'
;AQMKVQILNGDWANLPSNVSDWIKNRVALCTPDNIHIMDGSDREDQALKSQLVKSGVMVPLPKYEDCYYTRTDPADVARVESKTFIATDKKSDTVPETAPGIKGTLGNWISPSDLDAKINMLFPGCMKGKRLHSFLAWQFME
;
A
#
# COMPACT_ATOMS: atom_id res chain seq x y z
N ALA A 1 1.72 -23.69 -7.75
CA ALA A 1 0.44 -23.43 -8.45
C ALA A 1 0.63 -22.20 -9.33
N GLN A 2 0.31 -22.30 -10.61
CA GLN A 2 0.49 -21.19 -11.56
C GLN A 2 -0.52 -20.08 -11.23
N MET A 3 -0.04 -18.86 -11.01
CA MET A 3 -0.87 -17.72 -10.63
C MET A 3 -1.87 -17.43 -11.77
N LYS A 4 -3.17 -17.44 -11.48
CA LYS A 4 -4.25 -17.15 -12.45
C LYS A 4 -4.55 -15.65 -12.60
N VAL A 5 -3.69 -14.78 -12.09
CA VAL A 5 -3.92 -13.33 -12.14
C VAL A 5 -3.22 -12.76 -13.36
N GLN A 6 -3.95 -11.95 -14.12
CA GLN A 6 -3.43 -11.33 -15.34
C GLN A 6 -2.39 -10.26 -15.00
N ILE A 7 -1.24 -10.30 -15.68
CA ILE A 7 -0.21 -9.27 -15.59
C ILE A 7 -0.42 -8.31 -16.77
N LEU A 8 -0.60 -7.03 -16.48
CA LEU A 8 -0.87 -5.99 -17.49
C LEU A 8 0.39 -5.26 -17.95
N ASN A 9 1.39 -5.13 -17.07
CA ASN A 9 2.67 -4.49 -17.37
C ASN A 9 3.80 -5.14 -16.57
N GLY A 10 4.99 -5.09 -17.16
CA GLY A 10 6.23 -5.66 -16.64
C GLY A 10 6.40 -7.16 -16.89
N ASP A 11 7.62 -7.63 -16.75
CA ASP A 11 7.98 -9.04 -16.89
C ASP A 11 8.28 -9.66 -15.53
N TRP A 12 7.45 -10.64 -15.17
CA TRP A 12 7.60 -11.40 -13.94
C TRP A 12 8.93 -12.16 -13.85
N ALA A 13 9.47 -12.60 -14.99
CA ALA A 13 10.72 -13.33 -15.05
C ALA A 13 11.93 -12.46 -14.66
N ASN A 14 11.81 -11.14 -14.84
CA ASN A 14 12.86 -10.18 -14.51
C ASN A 14 12.81 -9.72 -13.05
N LEU A 15 11.80 -10.14 -12.28
CA LEU A 15 11.74 -9.84 -10.86
C LEU A 15 12.69 -10.75 -10.06
N PRO A 16 13.43 -10.19 -9.09
CA PRO A 16 14.13 -11.00 -8.09
C PRO A 16 13.18 -12.00 -7.43
N SER A 17 13.67 -13.21 -7.16
CA SER A 17 12.83 -14.32 -6.65
C SER A 17 12.08 -13.95 -5.37
N ASN A 18 12.74 -13.28 -4.43
CA ASN A 18 12.17 -12.77 -3.19
C ASN A 18 11.01 -11.78 -3.41
N VAL A 19 11.13 -10.88 -4.39
CA VAL A 19 10.06 -9.94 -4.77
C VAL A 19 8.89 -10.71 -5.37
N SER A 20 9.19 -11.63 -6.29
CA SER A 20 8.15 -12.44 -6.94
C SER A 20 7.35 -13.27 -5.92
N ASP A 21 8.01 -13.84 -4.92
CA ASP A 21 7.36 -14.64 -3.88
C ASP A 21 6.54 -13.78 -2.93
N TRP A 22 7.04 -12.58 -2.59
CA TRP A 22 6.26 -11.61 -1.84
C TRP A 22 4.98 -11.20 -2.59
N ILE A 23 5.07 -10.86 -3.88
CA ILE A 23 3.88 -10.48 -4.67
C ILE A 23 2.91 -11.67 -4.77
N LYS A 24 3.38 -12.91 -4.99
CA LYS A 24 2.51 -14.12 -4.96
C LYS A 24 1.73 -14.22 -3.66
N ASN A 25 2.40 -14.04 -2.52
CA ASN A 25 1.77 -14.09 -1.20
C ASN A 25 0.70 -13.00 -1.05
N ARG A 26 0.97 -11.78 -1.53
CA ARG A 26 -0.01 -10.67 -1.50
C ARG A 26 -1.18 -10.90 -2.44
N VAL A 27 -0.94 -11.47 -3.62
CA VAL A 27 -2.00 -11.81 -4.57
C VAL A 27 -2.91 -12.90 -4.01
N ALA A 28 -2.35 -13.92 -3.36
CA ALA A 28 -3.13 -14.97 -2.71
C ALA A 28 -4.02 -14.42 -1.59
N LEU A 29 -3.55 -13.41 -0.85
CA LEU A 29 -4.29 -12.79 0.25
C LEU A 29 -5.34 -11.78 -0.26
N CYS A 30 -4.95 -10.80 -1.07
CA CYS A 30 -5.80 -9.68 -1.45
C CYS A 30 -6.74 -9.99 -2.63
N THR A 31 -6.46 -11.07 -3.38
CA THR A 31 -7.18 -11.53 -4.59
C THR A 31 -7.49 -10.41 -5.60
N PRO A 32 -6.48 -9.69 -6.13
CA PRO A 32 -6.69 -8.71 -7.19
C PRO A 32 -7.07 -9.36 -8.52
N ASP A 33 -7.73 -8.60 -9.39
CA ASP A 33 -8.12 -9.07 -10.72
C ASP A 33 -6.91 -9.10 -11.68
N ASN A 34 -6.03 -8.12 -11.52
CA ASN A 34 -4.85 -7.95 -12.35
C ASN A 34 -3.72 -7.28 -11.58
N ILE A 35 -2.49 -7.49 -12.07
CA ILE A 35 -1.26 -6.93 -11.52
C ILE A 35 -0.63 -6.01 -12.56
N HIS A 36 -0.15 -4.87 -12.11
CA HIS A 36 0.60 -3.93 -12.90
C HIS A 36 1.93 -3.64 -12.19
N ILE A 37 3.03 -4.13 -12.76
CA ILE A 37 4.37 -3.81 -12.27
C ILE A 37 4.72 -2.45 -12.84
N MET A 38 4.96 -1.48 -11.95
CA MET A 38 5.27 -0.11 -12.34
C MET A 38 6.71 0.00 -12.83
N ASP A 39 6.88 0.57 -14.02
CA ASP A 39 8.18 0.81 -14.64
C ASP A 39 8.72 2.23 -14.38
N GLY A 40 7.84 3.16 -13.99
CA GLY A 40 8.25 4.53 -13.67
C GLY A 40 8.42 5.50 -14.81
N SER A 41 8.15 5.06 -16.04
CA SER A 41 8.29 5.91 -17.20
C SER A 41 7.29 7.06 -17.19
N ASP A 42 7.66 8.17 -17.84
CA ASP A 42 6.73 9.30 -18.06
C ASP A 42 5.44 8.86 -18.76
N ARG A 43 5.54 7.86 -19.65
CA ARG A 43 4.39 7.28 -20.32
C ARG A 43 3.44 6.61 -19.34
N GLU A 44 3.97 5.87 -18.36
CA GLU A 44 3.18 5.23 -17.31
C GLU A 44 2.51 6.26 -16.40
N ASP A 45 3.25 7.29 -15.99
CA ASP A 45 2.72 8.40 -15.20
C ASP A 45 1.56 9.09 -15.91
N GLN A 46 1.73 9.49 -17.17
CA GLN A 46 0.68 10.12 -17.96
C GLN A 46 -0.54 9.22 -18.17
N ALA A 47 -0.32 7.91 -18.36
CA ALA A 47 -1.40 6.95 -18.48
C ALA A 47 -2.19 6.79 -17.16
N LEU A 48 -1.50 6.80 -16.01
CA LEU A 48 -2.13 6.73 -14.69
C LEU A 48 -2.90 8.02 -14.36
N LYS A 49 -2.28 9.18 -14.61
CA LYS A 49 -2.94 10.49 -14.44
C LYS A 49 -4.22 10.58 -15.28
N SER A 50 -4.14 10.17 -16.54
CA SER A 50 -5.31 10.12 -17.44
C SER A 50 -6.42 9.18 -16.91
N GLN A 51 -6.06 8.02 -16.35
CA GLN A 51 -7.03 7.10 -15.73
C GLN A 51 -7.72 7.74 -14.51
N LEU A 52 -6.96 8.41 -13.64
CA LEU A 52 -7.48 9.07 -12.44
C LEU A 52 -8.38 10.27 -12.77
N VAL A 53 -8.05 11.02 -13.84
CA VAL A 53 -8.91 12.09 -14.35
C VAL A 53 -10.20 11.52 -14.91
N LYS A 54 -10.11 10.46 -15.71
CA LYS A 54 -11.29 9.78 -16.28
C LYS A 54 -12.20 9.19 -15.20
N SER A 55 -11.64 8.69 -14.09
CA SER A 55 -12.41 8.16 -12.97
C SER A 55 -12.98 9.25 -12.05
N GLY A 56 -12.63 10.52 -12.26
CA GLY A 56 -13.08 11.65 -11.44
C GLY A 56 -12.40 11.75 -10.06
N VAL A 57 -11.38 10.92 -9.80
CA VAL A 57 -10.60 10.97 -8.55
C VAL A 57 -9.69 12.20 -8.54
N MET A 58 -9.20 12.56 -9.72
CA MET A 58 -8.26 13.66 -9.92
C MET A 58 -8.83 14.65 -10.94
N VAL A 59 -8.57 15.94 -10.75
CA VAL A 59 -9.07 17.00 -11.63
C VAL A 59 -7.91 17.89 -12.06
N PRO A 60 -7.72 18.10 -13.38
CA PRO A 60 -6.65 18.96 -13.87
C PRO A 60 -6.89 20.43 -13.50
N LEU A 61 -5.81 21.15 -13.20
CA LEU A 61 -5.83 22.58 -12.89
C LEU A 61 -5.35 23.37 -14.11
N PRO A 62 -6.24 23.87 -14.99
CA PRO A 62 -5.85 24.45 -16.28
C PRO A 62 -5.04 25.74 -16.16
N LYS A 63 -4.95 26.33 -14.96
CA LYS A 63 -4.12 27.50 -14.68
C LYS A 63 -2.63 27.18 -14.60
N TYR A 64 -2.27 25.91 -14.39
CA TYR A 64 -0.91 25.48 -14.12
C TYR A 64 -0.54 24.26 -14.98
N GLU A 65 0.74 24.09 -15.27
CA GLU A 65 1.24 22.96 -16.06
C GLU A 65 1.39 21.70 -15.19
N ASP A 66 0.92 20.57 -15.69
CA ASP A 66 0.95 19.24 -15.02
C ASP A 66 0.48 19.25 -13.55
N CYS A 67 -0.48 20.13 -13.23
CA CYS A 67 -1.03 20.27 -11.89
C CYS A 67 -2.44 19.68 -11.79
N TYR A 68 -2.71 19.02 -10.68
CA TYR A 68 -3.98 18.38 -10.41
C TYR A 68 -4.41 18.61 -8.97
N TYR A 69 -5.72 18.54 -8.73
CA TYR A 69 -6.28 18.47 -7.38
C TYR A 69 -7.07 17.18 -7.18
N THR A 70 -7.02 16.66 -5.96
CA THR A 70 -7.83 15.54 -5.49
C THR A 70 -8.55 15.98 -4.21
N ARG A 71 -9.70 15.37 -3.91
CA ARG A 71 -10.40 15.56 -2.63
C ARG A 71 -10.53 14.20 -1.96
N THR A 72 -10.05 14.11 -0.73
CA THR A 72 -10.20 12.89 0.08
C THR A 72 -11.52 12.92 0.84
N ASP A 73 -11.93 11.75 1.34
CA ASP A 73 -13.04 11.66 2.29
C ASP A 73 -12.66 12.46 3.56
N PRO A 74 -13.56 13.26 4.14
CA PRO A 74 -13.29 13.98 5.40
C PRO A 74 -12.86 13.05 6.56
N ALA A 75 -13.18 11.76 6.50
CA ALA A 75 -12.71 10.77 7.46
C ALA A 75 -11.25 10.31 7.23
N ASP A 76 -10.65 10.64 6.08
CA ASP A 76 -9.29 10.26 5.65
C ASP A 76 -8.49 11.50 5.21
N VAL A 77 -8.21 12.37 6.18
CA VAL A 77 -7.52 13.66 5.96
C VAL A 77 -6.16 13.75 6.65
N ALA A 78 -5.89 12.87 7.62
CA ALA A 78 -4.72 12.95 8.46
C ALA A 78 -4.30 11.57 8.97
N ARG A 79 -3.04 11.47 9.40
CA ARG A 79 -2.54 10.30 10.12
C ARG A 79 -3.36 10.11 11.40
N VAL A 80 -3.90 8.91 11.59
CA VAL A 80 -4.68 8.55 12.77
C VAL A 80 -3.76 7.80 13.73
N GLU A 81 -3.11 8.53 14.63
CA GLU A 81 -2.09 7.93 15.52
C GLU A 81 -2.65 6.79 16.37
N SER A 82 -3.93 6.80 16.74
CA SER A 82 -4.58 5.69 17.46
C SER A 82 -4.70 4.40 16.64
N LYS A 83 -4.46 4.45 15.33
CA LYS A 83 -4.45 3.32 14.40
C LYS A 83 -3.04 3.01 13.85
N THR A 84 -2.01 3.75 14.28
CA THR A 84 -0.61 3.52 13.92
C THR A 84 0.06 2.67 15.00
N PHE A 85 0.55 1.48 14.64
CA PHE A 85 1.17 0.55 15.58
C PHE A 85 2.51 0.04 15.05
N ILE A 86 3.40 -0.29 15.98
CA ILE A 86 4.63 -1.02 15.73
C ILE A 86 4.50 -2.39 16.39
N ALA A 87 4.86 -3.44 15.66
CA ALA A 87 4.82 -4.81 16.15
C ALA A 87 6.23 -5.32 16.48
N THR A 88 6.45 -5.64 17.75
CA THR A 88 7.68 -6.27 18.26
C THR A 88 7.30 -7.35 19.26
N ASP A 89 8.16 -8.35 19.47
CA ASP A 89 7.88 -9.44 20.43
C ASP A 89 7.68 -8.91 21.85
N LYS A 90 8.54 -7.97 22.26
CA LYS A 90 8.44 -7.30 23.56
C LYS A 90 7.95 -5.87 23.38
N LYS A 91 6.98 -5.46 24.21
CA LYS A 91 6.45 -4.10 24.24
C LYS A 91 7.51 -3.05 24.55
N SER A 92 8.46 -3.38 25.42
CA SER A 92 9.58 -2.51 25.83
C SER A 92 10.47 -2.06 24.67
N ASP A 93 10.53 -2.86 23.61
CA ASP A 93 11.37 -2.57 22.44
C ASP A 93 10.74 -1.51 21.53
N THR A 94 9.43 -1.25 21.72
CA THR A 94 8.68 -0.23 20.98
C THR A 94 8.36 0.99 21.83
N VAL A 95 7.86 0.79 23.05
CA VAL A 95 7.46 1.87 23.95
C VAL A 95 8.06 1.69 25.34
N PRO A 96 8.46 2.78 26.01
CA PRO A 96 8.96 2.69 27.37
C PRO A 96 7.85 2.31 28.35
N GLU A 97 8.26 1.71 29.47
CA GLU A 97 7.37 1.51 30.60
C GLU A 97 6.95 2.85 31.20
N THR A 98 5.70 2.96 31.60
CA THR A 98 5.11 4.17 32.17
C THR A 98 4.67 3.91 33.60
N ALA A 99 4.66 4.94 34.42
CA ALA A 99 4.17 4.83 35.79
C ALA A 99 2.70 4.36 35.81
N PRO A 100 2.26 3.64 36.87
CA PRO A 100 0.88 3.17 36.97
C PRO A 100 -0.14 4.30 36.77
N GLY A 101 -1.12 4.08 35.89
CA GLY A 101 -2.16 5.06 35.56
C GLY A 101 -1.79 6.10 34.50
N ILE A 102 -0.53 6.15 34.04
CA ILE A 102 -0.10 7.05 32.97
C ILE A 102 -0.20 6.35 31.62
N LYS A 103 -0.92 6.97 30.67
CA LYS A 103 -0.95 6.50 29.29
C LYS A 103 0.28 7.02 28.54
N GLY A 104 1.07 6.10 27.98
CA GLY A 104 2.22 6.46 27.13
C GLY A 104 1.80 7.21 25.86
N THR A 105 2.59 8.21 25.48
CA THR A 105 2.38 9.06 24.29
C THR A 105 3.43 8.84 23.20
N LEU A 106 4.40 7.95 23.44
CA LEU A 106 5.56 7.72 22.57
C LEU A 106 5.35 6.62 21.52
N GLY A 107 4.09 6.28 21.23
CA GLY A 107 3.71 5.30 20.21
C GLY A 107 2.72 4.26 20.71
N ASN A 108 2.27 3.41 19.80
CA ASN A 108 1.43 2.26 20.14
C ASN A 108 2.14 0.97 19.73
N TRP A 109 2.07 0.00 20.63
CA TRP A 109 2.57 -1.35 20.40
C TRP A 109 1.40 -2.31 20.17
N ILE A 110 1.60 -3.26 19.26
CA ILE A 110 0.71 -4.40 19.05
C ILE A 110 1.55 -5.68 19.06
N SER A 111 1.03 -6.77 19.61
CA SER A 111 1.73 -8.05 19.53
C SER A 111 1.74 -8.57 18.08
N PRO A 112 2.76 -9.32 17.65
CA PRO A 112 2.78 -9.93 16.32
C PRO A 112 1.55 -10.81 16.07
N SER A 113 1.09 -11.57 17.07
CA SER A 113 -0.11 -12.41 16.96
C SER A 113 -1.39 -11.58 16.76
N ASP A 114 -1.54 -10.45 17.44
CA ASP A 114 -2.71 -9.58 17.27
C ASP A 114 -2.67 -8.87 15.91
N LEU A 115 -1.48 -8.51 15.43
CA LEU A 115 -1.30 -7.95 14.09
C LEU A 115 -1.70 -8.97 13.03
N ASP A 116 -1.23 -10.21 13.13
CA ASP A 116 -1.57 -11.28 12.20
C ASP A 116 -3.09 -11.57 12.21
N ALA A 117 -3.72 -11.57 13.38
CA ALA A 117 -5.18 -11.71 13.49
C ALA A 117 -5.90 -10.57 12.75
N LYS A 118 -5.43 -9.32 12.87
CA LYS A 118 -5.99 -8.18 12.12
C LYS A 118 -5.75 -8.29 10.62
N ILE A 119 -4.55 -8.72 10.20
CA ILE A 119 -4.24 -8.91 8.78
C ILE A 119 -5.18 -9.96 8.17
N ASN A 120 -5.32 -11.09 8.84
CA ASN A 120 -6.20 -12.19 8.41
C ASN A 120 -7.69 -11.84 8.44
N MET A 121 -8.08 -10.77 9.15
CA MET A 121 -9.44 -10.26 9.13
C MET A 121 -9.68 -9.24 8.01
N LEU A 122 -8.71 -8.35 7.75
CA LEU A 122 -8.92 -7.16 6.90
C LEU A 122 -8.47 -7.35 5.45
N PHE A 123 -7.42 -8.13 5.21
CA PHE A 123 -6.78 -8.23 3.90
C PHE A 123 -7.39 -9.28 2.96
N PRO A 124 -7.98 -10.40 3.43
CA PRO A 124 -8.58 -11.38 2.53
C PRO A 124 -9.61 -10.76 1.59
N GLY A 125 -9.31 -10.79 0.29
CA GLY A 125 -10.22 -10.32 -0.76
C GLY A 125 -10.36 -8.79 -0.90
N CYS A 126 -9.54 -7.99 -0.21
CA CYS A 126 -9.68 -6.53 -0.18
C CYS A 126 -9.47 -5.85 -1.55
N MET A 127 -8.84 -6.54 -2.52
CA MET A 127 -8.57 -6.02 -3.86
C MET A 127 -9.42 -6.69 -4.95
N LYS A 128 -10.47 -7.44 -4.61
CA LYS A 128 -11.37 -8.01 -5.61
C LYS A 128 -11.97 -6.91 -6.49
N GLY A 129 -11.90 -7.06 -7.82
CA GLY A 129 -12.36 -6.03 -8.75
C GLY A 129 -11.35 -4.88 -8.98
N LYS A 130 -10.15 -4.95 -8.39
CA LYS A 130 -9.14 -3.89 -8.44
C LYS A 130 -7.81 -4.41 -8.99
N ARG A 131 -7.03 -3.46 -9.51
CA ARG A 131 -5.65 -3.66 -9.94
C ARG A 131 -4.72 -3.55 -8.74
N LEU A 132 -3.82 -4.53 -8.58
CA LEU A 132 -2.69 -4.42 -7.67
C LEU A 132 -1.53 -3.75 -8.41
N HIS A 133 -1.11 -2.59 -7.94
CA HIS A 133 0.09 -1.91 -8.43
C HIS A 133 1.30 -2.33 -7.59
N SER A 134 2.33 -2.86 -8.24
CA SER A 134 3.61 -3.19 -7.60
C SER A 134 4.62 -2.10 -7.92
N PHE A 135 5.14 -1.42 -6.88
CA PHE A 135 6.11 -0.34 -7.02
C PHE A 135 7.47 -0.76 -6.46
N LEU A 136 8.52 -0.64 -7.28
CA LEU A 136 9.90 -0.87 -6.89
C LEU A 136 10.61 0.48 -6.74
N ALA A 137 10.66 0.98 -5.49
CA ALA A 137 11.07 2.35 -5.20
C ALA A 137 12.56 2.65 -5.45
N TRP A 138 13.44 1.64 -5.47
CA TRP A 138 14.89 1.87 -5.58
C TRP A 138 15.31 2.38 -6.98
N GLN A 139 14.50 2.14 -8.00
CA GLN A 139 14.84 2.45 -9.39
C GLN A 139 14.69 3.96 -9.74
N PHE A 140 14.35 4.80 -8.77
CA PHE A 140 14.06 6.23 -8.94
C PHE A 140 14.95 7.19 -8.15
N MET A 141 15.98 6.68 -7.46
CA MET A 141 16.88 7.51 -6.64
C MET A 141 18.21 7.85 -7.32
N GLU A 142 18.27 7.79 -8.66
CA GLU A 142 19.41 8.29 -9.45
C GLU A 142 19.01 9.51 -10.29
#